data_AF-A0A7L3GM75-F1
#
_entry.id   AF-A0A7L3GM75-F1
#
_cell.length_a   1.000
_cell.length_b   1.000
_cell.length_c   1.000
_cell.angle_alpha   90.00
_cell.angle_beta   90.00
_cell.angle_gamma   90.00
#
_symmetry.space_group_name_H-M   'P 1'
#
loop_
_entity.id
_entity.type
_entity.pdbx_description
1 polymer ?
#
loop_
_entity_poly.entity_id
_entity_poly.type
_entity_poly.pdbx_seq_one_letter_code
_entity_poly.pdbx_strand_id
1 'polypeptide(L)'
;EVKSQVENLLTRIERAQRDIDYFGSVTDSNTCIEVHEDLVKQQLFEEAEEKKKLKLMLNASCDHVLEGIKSLKIVKKTGDKHGSWMKDPGKKHAKIYLLNGFVNNVILEFANIMTFMESNHTLKARRITLPFPWEGTGHIIYQSFLFYHRYGSLNEIIKFNIQKRTIADQMLLPGAGRIPAYQLSPSTKIDFAIDEQGLWAIHAEPETGGNIVITKINHITMAVEHTWDTSCNSKDAEAAFMACNTLYVVYNFPSGGTSRIQCVYDVLDAVNTYEIPVMHFPKRQGSHSTIHYNPKEKQLFAWGDGSQIIYKLHTKQKV
;
A
#
# COMPACT_ATOMS: atom_id res chain seq x y z
N GLU A 1 -77.72 -35.97 -2.18
CA GLU A 1 -76.86 -34.86 -2.66
C GLU A 1 -75.76 -34.46 -1.67
N VAL A 2 -76.10 -34.12 -0.43
CA VAL A 2 -75.13 -33.72 0.63
C VAL A 2 -74.05 -34.79 0.92
N LYS A 3 -74.40 -36.08 0.89
CA LYS A 3 -73.47 -37.18 1.20
C LYS A 3 -72.31 -37.31 0.19
N SER A 4 -72.59 -37.07 -1.10
CA SER A 4 -71.57 -37.10 -2.17
C SER A 4 -70.63 -35.91 -2.09
N GLN A 5 -71.12 -34.74 -1.66
CA GLN A 5 -70.29 -33.55 -1.48
C GLN A 5 -69.33 -33.70 -0.29
N VAL A 6 -69.76 -34.37 0.78
CA VAL A 6 -68.92 -34.67 1.96
C VAL A 6 -67.80 -35.66 1.61
N GLU A 7 -68.08 -36.73 0.86
CA GLU A 7 -67.05 -37.69 0.42
C GLU A 7 -66.01 -37.03 -0.51
N ASN A 8 -66.44 -36.13 -1.39
CA ASN A 8 -65.55 -35.39 -2.27
C ASN A 8 -64.67 -34.38 -1.50
N LEU A 9 -65.20 -33.78 -0.43
CA LEU A 9 -64.40 -32.94 0.47
C LEU A 9 -63.37 -33.77 1.26
N LEU A 10 -63.75 -34.95 1.73
CA LEU A 10 -62.86 -35.84 2.48
C LEU A 10 -61.64 -36.26 1.65
N THR A 11 -61.87 -36.67 0.41
CA THR A 11 -60.79 -37.05 -0.52
C THR A 11 -59.85 -35.89 -0.87
N ARG A 12 -60.37 -34.66 -0.92
CA ARG A 12 -59.54 -33.45 -1.12
C ARG A 12 -58.69 -33.12 0.10
N ILE A 13 -59.23 -33.31 1.30
CA ILE A 13 -58.49 -33.11 2.57
C ILE A 13 -57.37 -34.15 2.69
N GLU A 14 -57.65 -35.43 2.42
CA GLU A 14 -56.62 -36.48 2.46
C GLU A 14 -55.48 -36.24 1.45
N ARG A 15 -55.80 -35.69 0.28
CA ARG A 15 -54.80 -35.33 -0.73
C ARG A 15 -53.93 -34.17 -0.28
N ALA A 16 -54.57 -33.11 0.24
CA ALA A 16 -53.85 -31.96 0.78
C ALA A 16 -52.95 -32.34 1.97
N GLN A 17 -53.38 -33.30 2.80
CA GLN A 17 -52.59 -33.77 3.93
C GLN A 17 -51.36 -34.58 3.48
N ARG A 18 -51.50 -35.43 2.45
CA ARG A 18 -50.33 -36.10 1.84
C ARG A 18 -49.36 -35.13 1.18
N ASP A 19 -49.88 -34.07 0.55
CA ASP A 19 -49.03 -33.05 -0.04
C ASP A 19 -48.27 -32.28 1.06
N ILE A 20 -48.92 -31.95 2.18
CA ILE A 20 -48.28 -31.32 3.36
C ILE A 20 -47.21 -32.24 3.97
N ASP A 21 -47.49 -33.53 4.14
CA ASP A 21 -46.52 -34.50 4.66
C ASP A 21 -45.32 -34.68 3.71
N TYR A 22 -45.57 -34.68 2.39
CA TYR A 22 -44.53 -34.71 1.37
C TYR A 22 -43.65 -33.44 1.41
N PHE A 23 -44.26 -32.25 1.47
CA PHE A 23 -43.51 -31.01 1.59
C PHE A 23 -42.74 -30.91 2.92
N GLY A 24 -43.31 -31.40 4.02
CA GLY A 24 -42.63 -31.50 5.32
C GLY A 24 -41.38 -32.39 5.28
N SER A 25 -41.45 -33.52 4.57
CA SER A 25 -40.30 -34.43 4.41
C SER A 25 -39.18 -33.88 3.51
N VAL A 26 -39.52 -32.99 2.57
CA VAL A 26 -38.56 -32.32 1.69
C VAL A 26 -37.86 -31.15 2.41
N THR A 27 -38.52 -30.55 3.41
CA THR A 27 -37.91 -29.51 4.25
C THR A 27 -36.92 -30.04 5.30
N ASP A 28 -36.87 -31.35 5.56
CA ASP A 28 -35.85 -32.02 6.40
C ASP A 28 -34.49 -32.19 5.67
N SER A 29 -34.04 -31.16 4.93
CA SER A 29 -32.72 -31.13 4.29
C SER A 29 -31.65 -30.57 5.22
N ASN A 30 -31.53 -31.16 6.41
CA ASN A 30 -30.43 -30.87 7.34
C ASN A 30 -29.05 -31.19 6.72
N THR A 31 -29.00 -32.13 5.77
CA THR A 31 -27.78 -32.51 5.04
C THR A 31 -27.20 -31.38 4.18
N CYS A 32 -28.02 -30.51 3.60
CA CYS A 32 -27.54 -29.36 2.83
C CYS A 32 -26.96 -28.26 3.74
N ILE A 33 -27.52 -28.11 4.95
CA ILE A 33 -27.08 -27.12 5.94
C ILE A 33 -25.77 -27.57 6.59
N GLU A 34 -25.66 -28.86 6.97
CA GLU A 34 -24.44 -29.44 7.56
C GLU A 34 -23.25 -29.36 6.61
N VAL A 35 -23.42 -29.70 5.32
CA VAL A 35 -22.35 -29.58 4.30
C VAL A 35 -21.89 -28.13 4.14
N HIS A 36 -22.82 -27.16 4.20
CA HIS A 36 -22.49 -25.74 4.09
C HIS A 36 -21.77 -25.23 5.35
N GLU A 37 -22.14 -25.72 6.53
CA GLU A 37 -21.51 -25.37 7.80
C GLU A 37 -20.09 -25.94 7.90
N ASP A 38 -19.87 -27.18 7.44
CA ASP A 38 -18.55 -27.82 7.41
C ASP A 38 -17.61 -27.13 6.42
N LEU A 39 -18.11 -26.73 5.24
CA LEU A 39 -17.35 -25.92 4.27
C LEU A 39 -16.94 -24.56 4.84
N VAL A 40 -17.86 -23.88 5.55
CA VAL A 40 -17.55 -22.60 6.21
C VAL A 40 -16.53 -22.79 7.34
N LYS A 41 -16.67 -23.86 8.14
CA LYS A 41 -15.68 -24.20 9.19
C LYS A 41 -14.30 -24.47 8.60
N GLN A 42 -14.21 -25.17 7.47
CA GLN A 42 -12.95 -25.40 6.76
C GLN A 42 -12.33 -24.08 6.29
N GLN A 43 -13.10 -23.21 5.64
CA GLN A 43 -12.63 -21.89 5.20
C GLN A 43 -12.10 -21.04 6.37
N LEU A 44 -12.85 -20.97 7.47
CA LEU A 44 -12.43 -20.25 8.67
C LEU A 44 -11.14 -20.82 9.29
N PHE A 45 -10.96 -22.15 9.23
CA PHE A 45 -9.75 -22.80 9.71
C PHE A 45 -8.54 -22.45 8.83
N GLU A 46 -8.70 -22.49 7.50
CA GLU A 46 -7.66 -22.11 6.55
C GLU A 46 -7.27 -20.64 6.70
N GLU A 47 -8.24 -19.73 6.80
CA GLU A 47 -8.02 -18.29 7.06
C GLU A 47 -7.27 -18.08 8.39
N ALA A 48 -7.63 -18.81 9.45
CA ALA A 48 -6.96 -18.71 10.74
C ALA A 48 -5.50 -19.21 10.68
N GLU A 49 -5.24 -20.28 9.93
CA GLU A 49 -3.89 -20.80 9.72
C GLU A 49 -3.03 -19.83 8.90
N GLU A 50 -3.61 -19.23 7.86
CA GLU A 50 -2.95 -18.19 7.06
C GLU A 50 -2.64 -16.95 7.90
N LYS A 51 -3.60 -16.46 8.70
CA LYS A 51 -3.39 -15.33 9.62
C LYS A 51 -2.28 -15.64 10.63
N LYS A 52 -2.18 -16.89 11.09
CA LYS A 52 -1.08 -17.34 11.96
C LYS A 52 0.28 -17.31 11.24
N LYS A 53 0.34 -17.77 9.98
CA LYS A 53 1.55 -17.69 9.14
C LYS A 53 1.97 -16.25 8.89
N LEU A 54 1.02 -15.36 8.58
CA LEU A 54 1.28 -13.93 8.39
C LEU A 54 1.83 -13.28 9.67
N LYS A 55 1.27 -13.59 10.85
CA LYS A 55 1.78 -13.11 12.14
C LYS A 55 3.18 -13.64 12.49
N LEU A 56 3.57 -14.81 11.97
CA LEU A 56 4.92 -15.35 12.14
C LEU A 56 5.93 -14.71 11.18
N MET A 57 5.50 -14.39 9.95
CA MET A 57 6.30 -13.68 8.96
C MET A 57 6.55 -12.22 9.35
N LEU A 58 5.53 -11.56 9.90
CA LEU A 58 5.58 -10.17 10.31
C LEU A 58 6.06 -10.07 11.77
N ASN A 59 7.12 -9.30 12.02
CA ASN A 59 7.62 -9.06 13.37
C ASN A 59 6.55 -8.46 14.28
N ALA A 60 6.21 -9.16 15.37
CA ALA A 60 5.29 -8.72 16.41
C ALA A 60 5.80 -7.52 17.23
N SER A 61 7.09 -7.17 17.12
CA SER A 61 7.67 -6.01 17.80
C SER A 61 7.18 -4.66 17.26
N CYS A 62 6.48 -4.64 16.12
CA CYS A 62 5.94 -3.41 15.58
C CYS A 62 4.54 -3.13 16.14
N ASP A 63 4.51 -2.33 17.20
CA ASP A 63 3.33 -2.08 18.03
C ASP A 63 2.88 -0.61 18.02
N HIS A 64 3.16 0.15 16.96
CA HIS A 64 2.79 1.56 16.90
C HIS A 64 1.91 1.90 15.70
N VAL A 65 1.02 2.86 15.91
CA VAL A 65 0.11 3.42 14.89
C VAL A 65 0.28 4.93 14.87
N LEU A 66 0.19 5.52 13.68
CA LEU A 66 0.21 6.96 13.51
C LEU A 66 -1.03 7.59 14.16
N GLU A 67 -0.80 8.57 15.04
CA GLU A 67 -1.85 9.37 15.67
C GLU A 67 -1.95 10.77 15.03
N GLY A 68 -0.85 11.29 14.50
CA GLY A 68 -0.87 12.57 13.80
C GLY A 68 0.49 13.03 13.30
N ILE A 69 0.48 14.15 12.57
CA ILE A 69 1.70 14.83 12.13
C ILE A 69 2.06 15.92 13.14
N LYS A 70 3.18 15.73 13.84
CA LYS A 70 3.63 16.63 14.92
C LYS A 70 4.14 17.97 14.39
N SER A 71 4.93 17.96 13.32
CA SER A 71 5.53 19.19 12.77
C SER A 71 6.05 18.97 11.36
N LEU A 72 6.17 20.05 10.58
CA LEU A 72 6.82 20.06 9.26
C LEU A 72 8.12 20.88 9.28
N LYS A 73 9.10 20.47 8.47
CA LYS A 73 10.31 21.25 8.17
C LYS A 73 10.61 21.19 6.68
N ILE A 74 10.58 22.35 6.02
CA ILE A 74 11.12 22.48 4.66
C ILE A 74 12.64 22.53 4.78
N VAL A 75 13.32 21.56 4.20
CA VAL A 75 14.77 21.45 4.22
C VAL A 75 15.39 22.29 3.12
N LYS A 76 14.83 22.21 1.91
CA LYS A 76 15.32 22.92 0.73
C LYS A 76 14.21 23.02 -0.31
N LYS A 77 14.38 23.94 -1.26
CA LYS A 77 13.63 23.98 -2.53
C LYS A 77 14.63 23.85 -3.67
N THR A 78 14.63 22.72 -4.37
CA THR A 78 15.52 22.45 -5.50
C THR A 78 14.95 21.33 -6.38
N GLY A 79 15.36 21.32 -7.65
CA GLY A 79 14.86 20.38 -8.65
C GLY A 79 13.53 20.81 -9.28
N ASP A 80 12.91 19.86 -9.94
CA ASP A 80 11.65 20.00 -10.66
C ASP A 80 10.47 20.02 -9.68
N LYS A 81 9.28 20.30 -10.23
CA LYS A 81 8.02 20.24 -9.48
C LYS A 81 7.83 18.88 -8.79
N HIS A 82 8.19 17.80 -9.49
CA HIS A 82 8.05 16.41 -9.04
C HIS A 82 9.41 15.77 -8.84
N GLY A 83 9.53 14.94 -7.80
CA GLY A 83 10.72 14.15 -7.54
C GLY A 83 10.57 13.34 -6.26
N SER A 84 11.67 12.67 -5.91
CA SER A 84 11.82 11.99 -4.63
C SER A 84 13.14 12.34 -3.98
N TRP A 85 13.15 12.29 -2.67
CA TRP A 85 14.35 12.42 -1.88
C TRP A 85 14.25 11.56 -0.63
N MET A 86 15.37 10.96 -0.24
CA MET A 86 15.36 9.99 0.84
C MET A 86 16.76 9.77 1.43
N LYS A 87 16.76 9.03 2.53
CA LYS A 87 17.93 8.39 3.13
C LYS A 87 17.76 6.90 3.05
N ASP A 88 18.86 6.16 3.04
CA ASP A 88 18.85 4.71 3.17
C ASP A 88 18.68 4.30 4.64
N PRO A 89 17.51 3.76 5.07
CA PRO A 89 17.32 3.35 6.46
C PRO A 89 18.12 2.08 6.82
N GLY A 90 18.57 1.30 5.84
CA GLY A 90 19.37 0.08 6.03
C GLY A 90 20.86 0.34 6.29
N LYS A 91 21.32 1.59 6.24
CA LYS A 91 22.73 1.96 6.46
C LYS A 91 22.89 2.99 7.58
N LYS A 92 24.07 2.99 8.21
CA LYS A 92 24.43 3.96 9.26
C LYS A 92 24.86 5.33 8.71
N HIS A 93 25.20 5.43 7.43
CA HIS A 93 25.66 6.69 6.84
C HIS A 93 24.54 7.72 6.69
N ALA A 94 24.90 9.00 6.74
CA ALA A 94 23.97 10.13 6.66
C ALA A 94 23.68 10.61 5.22
N LYS A 95 23.98 9.80 4.21
CA LYS A 95 23.84 10.17 2.80
C LYS A 95 22.40 10.54 2.44
N ILE A 96 22.25 11.55 1.59
CA ILE A 96 20.98 11.97 1.00
C ILE A 96 20.98 11.60 -0.48
N TYR A 97 19.86 11.07 -0.96
CA TYR A 97 19.64 10.77 -2.36
C TYR A 97 18.54 11.67 -2.89
N LEU A 98 18.77 12.27 -4.07
CA LEU A 98 17.82 13.11 -4.77
C LEU A 98 17.59 12.52 -6.17
N LEU A 99 16.34 12.26 -6.50
CA LEU A 99 15.88 11.73 -7.78
C LEU A 99 14.89 12.72 -8.36
N ASN A 100 15.34 13.46 -9.38
CA ASN A 100 14.60 14.59 -9.91
C ASN A 100 13.71 14.18 -11.09
N GLY A 101 12.45 14.60 -11.09
CA GLY A 101 11.50 14.33 -12.15
C GLY A 101 10.86 12.94 -12.09
N PHE A 102 9.78 12.77 -12.84
CA PHE A 102 9.05 11.51 -12.98
C PHE A 102 9.63 10.58 -14.06
N VAL A 103 10.49 11.09 -14.96
CA VAL A 103 11.29 10.28 -15.90
C VAL A 103 12.68 10.86 -16.00
N ASN A 104 13.67 10.12 -15.50
CA ASN A 104 15.08 10.49 -15.54
C ASN A 104 15.92 9.22 -15.26
N ASN A 105 17.24 9.29 -15.38
CA ASN A 105 18.16 8.19 -15.12
C ASN A 105 19.38 8.60 -14.28
N VAL A 106 19.39 9.80 -13.68
CA VAL A 106 20.53 10.27 -12.87
C VAL A 106 20.15 10.53 -11.41
N ILE A 107 20.73 9.76 -10.50
CA ILE A 107 20.64 9.99 -9.05
C ILE A 107 21.73 10.96 -8.61
N LEU A 108 21.37 11.90 -7.74
CA LEU A 108 22.34 12.73 -7.03
C LEU A 108 22.51 12.22 -5.60
N GLU A 109 23.71 11.75 -5.27
CA GLU A 109 24.10 11.32 -3.92
C GLU A 109 24.89 12.44 -3.24
N PHE A 110 24.45 12.85 -2.05
CA PHE A 110 25.13 13.82 -1.19
C PHE A 110 25.67 13.13 0.06
N ALA A 111 26.84 13.56 0.53
CA ALA A 111 27.49 12.94 1.69
C ALA A 111 26.66 13.03 2.97
N ASN A 112 25.98 14.16 3.18
CA ASN A 112 25.12 14.41 4.33
C ASN A 112 24.13 15.56 4.06
N ILE A 113 23.24 15.80 5.03
CA ILE A 113 22.22 16.86 4.95
C ILE A 113 22.82 18.28 4.86
N MET A 114 24.00 18.51 5.46
CA MET A 114 24.65 19.83 5.40
C MET A 114 25.11 20.13 3.97
N THR A 115 25.80 19.18 3.32
CA THR A 115 26.20 19.30 1.91
C THR A 115 25.00 19.49 0.99
N PHE A 116 23.87 18.84 1.27
CA PHE A 116 22.64 19.04 0.51
C PHE A 116 22.08 20.47 0.66
N MET A 117 22.15 21.06 1.85
CA MET A 117 21.61 22.39 2.12
C MET A 117 22.45 23.55 1.54
N GLU A 118 23.73 23.33 1.20
CA GLU A 118 24.61 24.34 0.61
C GLU A 118 24.09 24.89 -0.73
N SER A 119 24.47 26.12 -1.08
CA SER A 119 24.07 26.75 -2.35
C SER A 119 24.61 25.99 -3.57
N ASN A 120 25.89 25.61 -3.53
CA ASN A 120 26.59 24.87 -4.59
C ASN A 120 26.48 23.32 -4.47
N HIS A 121 25.45 22.83 -3.76
CA HIS A 121 25.21 21.40 -3.52
C HIS A 121 25.33 20.51 -4.78
N THR A 122 24.81 20.95 -5.93
CA THR A 122 24.85 20.18 -7.20
C THR A 122 26.26 19.85 -7.67
N LEU A 123 27.24 20.74 -7.41
CA LEU A 123 28.65 20.52 -7.75
C LEU A 123 29.32 19.51 -6.81
N LYS A 124 28.80 19.38 -5.58
CA LYS A 124 29.29 18.45 -4.56
C LYS A 124 28.56 17.11 -4.57
N ALA A 125 27.54 16.96 -5.43
CA ALA A 125 26.78 15.74 -5.57
C ALA A 125 27.53 14.71 -6.41
N ARG A 126 27.62 13.47 -5.92
CA ARG A 126 28.05 12.35 -6.74
C ARG A 126 26.92 11.95 -7.67
N ARG A 127 27.16 12.06 -8.98
CA ARG A 127 26.21 11.64 -10.02
C ARG A 127 26.31 10.14 -10.26
N ILE A 128 25.17 9.44 -10.24
CA ILE A 128 25.07 8.02 -10.52
C ILE A 128 24.05 7.85 -11.64
N THR A 129 24.53 7.43 -12.81
CA THR A 129 23.69 7.18 -14.00
C THR A 129 23.21 5.74 -13.99
N LEU A 130 21.91 5.56 -14.17
CA LEU A 130 21.25 4.28 -14.30
C LEU A 130 21.26 3.81 -15.77
N PRO A 131 21.32 2.49 -16.01
CA PRO A 131 21.27 1.93 -17.36
C PRO A 131 19.91 2.17 -18.04
N PHE A 132 18.83 2.22 -17.24
CA PHE A 132 17.47 2.48 -17.72
C PHE A 132 16.83 3.61 -16.90
N PRO A 133 16.07 4.51 -17.54
CA PRO A 133 15.33 5.55 -16.83
C PRO A 133 14.22 4.96 -15.95
N TRP A 134 13.87 5.68 -14.87
CA TRP A 134 12.72 5.35 -14.02
C TRP A 134 11.44 6.00 -14.50
N GLU A 135 10.30 5.44 -14.07
CA GLU A 135 8.97 6.01 -14.24
C GLU A 135 8.35 6.36 -12.89
N GLY A 136 7.66 7.49 -12.84
CA GLY A 136 7.05 8.03 -11.64
C GLY A 136 8.07 8.49 -10.60
N THR A 137 7.59 8.65 -9.38
CA THR A 137 8.40 9.15 -8.26
C THR A 137 8.50 8.16 -7.11
N GLY A 138 7.92 6.96 -7.26
CA GLY A 138 7.78 5.98 -6.19
C GLY A 138 9.01 5.11 -5.91
N HIS A 139 10.21 5.55 -6.25
CA HIS A 139 11.44 4.77 -6.05
C HIS A 139 11.90 4.78 -4.59
N ILE A 140 12.58 3.72 -4.12
CA ILE A 140 13.14 3.65 -2.76
C ILE A 140 14.57 3.11 -2.75
N ILE A 141 15.36 3.57 -1.78
CA ILE A 141 16.73 3.07 -1.56
C ILE A 141 16.77 2.34 -0.22
N TYR A 142 17.20 1.08 -0.27
CA TYR A 142 17.35 0.24 0.92
C TYR A 142 18.61 -0.62 0.82
N GLN A 143 19.44 -0.58 1.86
CA GLN A 143 20.69 -1.33 1.96
C GLN A 143 21.63 -1.13 0.74
N SER A 144 21.72 0.10 0.24
CA SER A 144 22.49 0.51 -0.94
C SER A 144 22.00 -0.04 -2.29
N PHE A 145 20.79 -0.59 -2.33
CA PHE A 145 20.09 -0.91 -3.57
C PHE A 145 18.98 0.11 -3.83
N LEU A 146 18.86 0.58 -5.07
CA LEU A 146 17.71 1.32 -5.55
C LEU A 146 16.70 0.34 -6.14
N PHE A 147 15.44 0.46 -5.75
CA PHE A 147 14.30 -0.23 -6.33
C PHE A 147 13.46 0.80 -7.09
N TYR A 148 13.23 0.58 -8.38
CA TYR A 148 12.49 1.52 -9.22
C TYR A 148 11.76 0.82 -10.36
N HIS A 149 10.65 1.43 -10.80
CA HIS A 149 9.89 1.00 -11.97
C HIS A 149 10.58 1.51 -13.25
N ARG A 150 10.87 0.62 -14.18
CA ARG A 150 11.54 0.95 -15.44
C ARG A 150 10.60 1.70 -16.38
N TYR A 151 11.06 2.85 -16.87
CA TYR A 151 10.32 3.63 -17.86
C TYR A 151 10.07 2.87 -19.16
N GLY A 152 8.83 2.94 -19.63
CA GLY A 152 8.37 2.26 -20.84
C GLY A 152 8.06 0.78 -20.63
N SER A 153 8.18 0.27 -19.40
CA SER A 153 7.70 -1.06 -19.03
C SER A 153 6.32 -0.96 -18.39
N LEU A 154 5.52 -2.03 -18.49
CA LEU A 154 4.24 -2.08 -17.77
C LEU A 154 4.47 -2.13 -16.25
N ASN A 155 5.29 -3.08 -15.80
CA ASN A 155 5.42 -3.46 -14.39
C ASN A 155 6.81 -4.04 -14.06
N GLU A 156 7.85 -3.66 -14.81
CA GLU A 156 9.21 -4.16 -14.59
C GLU A 156 9.92 -3.34 -13.50
N ILE A 157 10.37 -4.05 -12.47
CA ILE A 157 11.05 -3.48 -11.31
C ILE A 157 12.51 -3.85 -11.38
N ILE A 158 13.38 -2.84 -11.26
CA ILE A 158 14.82 -3.01 -11.28
C ILE A 158 15.37 -2.82 -9.87
N LYS A 159 16.20 -3.77 -9.42
CA LYS A 159 17.06 -3.65 -8.25
C LYS A 159 18.47 -3.29 -8.70
N PHE A 160 18.86 -2.04 -8.50
CA PHE A 160 20.16 -1.50 -8.92
C PHE A 160 21.10 -1.32 -7.74
N ASN A 161 22.31 -1.87 -7.82
CA ASN A 161 23.33 -1.67 -6.81
C ASN A 161 24.03 -0.31 -7.02
N ILE A 162 23.78 0.64 -6.12
CA ILE A 162 24.32 2.01 -6.23
C ILE A 162 25.86 2.03 -6.12
N GLN A 163 26.43 1.14 -5.32
CA GLN A 163 27.87 1.11 -5.07
C GLN A 163 28.63 0.50 -6.26
N LYS A 164 28.15 -0.66 -6.75
CA LYS A 164 28.74 -1.39 -7.87
C LYS A 164 28.33 -0.84 -9.24
N ARG A 165 27.31 0.03 -9.29
CA ARG A 165 26.74 0.61 -10.51
C ARG A 165 26.27 -0.43 -11.52
N THR A 166 25.65 -1.49 -11.03
CA THR A 166 25.18 -2.63 -11.83
C THR A 166 23.75 -3.00 -11.44
N ILE A 167 23.00 -3.54 -12.40
CA ILE A 167 21.72 -4.18 -12.12
C ILE A 167 22.03 -5.45 -11.33
N ALA A 168 21.46 -5.56 -10.15
CA ALA A 168 21.62 -6.73 -9.30
C ALA A 168 20.55 -7.78 -9.58
N ASP A 169 19.32 -7.34 -9.84
CA ASP A 169 18.18 -8.22 -10.12
C ASP A 169 17.02 -7.45 -10.76
N GLN A 170 16.06 -8.17 -11.34
CA GLN A 170 14.87 -7.62 -12.01
C GLN A 170 13.67 -8.55 -11.79
N MET A 171 12.47 -7.98 -11.67
CA MET A 171 11.23 -8.76 -11.61
C MET A 171 10.09 -8.06 -12.33
N LEU A 172 9.05 -8.83 -12.69
CA LEU A 172 7.76 -8.29 -13.10
C LEU A 172 6.80 -8.38 -11.92
N LEU A 173 6.14 -7.27 -11.56
CA LEU A 173 5.14 -7.26 -10.49
C LEU A 173 3.75 -7.58 -11.06
N PRO A 174 3.16 -8.77 -10.79
CA PRO A 174 1.85 -9.12 -11.32
C PRO A 174 0.78 -8.11 -10.90
N GLY A 175 -0.20 -7.86 -11.77
CA GLY A 175 -1.33 -6.94 -11.52
C GLY A 175 -0.99 -5.45 -11.68
N ALA A 176 0.22 -5.04 -11.31
CA ALA A 176 0.65 -3.65 -11.31
C ALA A 176 0.77 -3.02 -12.70
N GLY A 177 0.77 -1.68 -12.75
CA GLY A 177 1.16 -0.91 -13.94
C GLY A 177 0.05 -0.55 -14.93
N ARG A 178 -1.11 -1.23 -14.84
CA ARG A 178 -2.25 -1.00 -15.75
C ARG A 178 -2.95 0.35 -15.50
N ILE A 179 -3.02 0.76 -14.24
CA ILE A 179 -3.53 2.06 -13.81
C ILE A 179 -2.54 2.70 -12.83
N PRO A 180 -2.56 4.03 -12.64
CA PRO A 180 -1.72 4.68 -11.63
C PRO A 180 -2.05 4.19 -10.22
N ALA A 181 -1.03 4.08 -9.35
CA ALA A 181 -1.26 3.82 -7.92
C ALA A 181 -2.07 4.96 -7.29
N TYR A 182 -1.86 6.19 -7.77
CA TYR A 182 -2.49 7.42 -7.28
C TYR A 182 -3.02 8.23 -8.46
N GLN A 183 -4.33 8.47 -8.53
CA GLN A 183 -4.92 9.20 -9.68
C GLN A 183 -4.49 10.67 -9.74
N LEU A 184 -4.14 11.29 -8.59
CA LEU A 184 -3.61 12.66 -8.58
C LEU A 184 -2.12 12.74 -8.91
N SER A 185 -1.43 11.59 -8.96
CA SER A 185 -0.03 11.45 -9.39
C SER A 185 0.09 10.39 -10.50
N PRO A 186 -0.48 10.65 -11.70
CA PRO A 186 -0.70 9.64 -12.73
C PRO A 186 0.58 9.01 -13.30
N SER A 187 1.74 9.64 -13.11
CA SER A 187 3.03 9.10 -13.51
C SER A 187 3.54 7.99 -12.58
N THR A 188 3.03 7.90 -11.34
CA THR A 188 3.44 6.89 -10.36
C THR A 188 2.50 5.69 -10.43
N LYS A 189 2.90 4.69 -11.22
CA LYS A 189 2.18 3.42 -11.37
C LYS A 189 2.52 2.40 -10.28
N ILE A 190 3.76 2.43 -9.79
CA ILE A 190 4.26 1.59 -8.71
C ILE A 190 5.00 2.49 -7.74
N ASP A 191 4.62 2.46 -6.46
CA ASP A 191 5.31 3.15 -5.38
C ASP A 191 5.92 2.14 -4.41
N PHE A 192 7.18 2.34 -4.06
CA PHE A 192 7.90 1.49 -3.11
C PHE A 192 7.92 2.14 -1.73
N ALA A 193 7.62 1.34 -0.73
CA ALA A 193 7.69 1.74 0.67
C ALA A 193 8.62 0.81 1.46
N ILE A 194 9.25 1.39 2.48
CA ILE A 194 10.05 0.66 3.45
C ILE A 194 9.49 0.97 4.84
N ASP A 195 9.21 -0.06 5.61
CA ASP A 195 8.85 0.03 7.02
C ASP A 195 9.72 -0.90 7.86
N GLU A 196 9.32 -1.13 9.11
CA GLU A 196 9.98 -2.04 10.05
C GLU A 196 10.03 -3.51 9.56
N GLN A 197 9.14 -3.89 8.64
CA GLN A 197 9.04 -5.25 8.11
C GLN A 197 9.78 -5.45 6.79
N GLY A 198 10.31 -4.39 6.19
CA GLY A 198 11.07 -4.45 4.95
C GLY A 198 10.39 -3.75 3.79
N LEU A 199 10.47 -4.36 2.60
CA LEU A 199 10.10 -3.75 1.32
C LEU A 199 8.68 -4.10 0.89
N TRP A 200 7.97 -3.08 0.43
CA TRP A 200 6.62 -3.14 -0.07
C TRP A 200 6.53 -2.42 -1.41
N ALA A 201 5.67 -2.92 -2.30
CA ALA A 201 5.17 -2.20 -3.45
C ALA A 201 3.69 -1.85 -3.22
N ILE A 202 3.33 -0.64 -3.60
CA ILE A 202 1.99 -0.08 -3.56
C ILE A 202 1.62 0.20 -5.03
N HIS A 203 0.56 -0.43 -5.50
CA HIS A 203 0.06 -0.27 -6.86
C HIS A 203 -1.47 -0.29 -6.83
N ALA A 204 -2.12 -0.21 -7.99
CA ALA A 204 -3.59 -0.30 -8.05
C ALA A 204 -4.00 -1.18 -9.23
N GLU A 205 -5.12 -1.88 -9.06
CA GLU A 205 -5.64 -2.81 -10.07
C GLU A 205 -7.04 -2.40 -10.56
N PRO A 206 -7.29 -2.48 -11.89
CA PRO A 206 -8.60 -2.16 -12.43
C PRO A 206 -9.68 -3.17 -12.04
N GLU A 207 -9.31 -4.45 -11.85
CA GLU A 207 -10.24 -5.54 -11.53
C GLU A 207 -10.91 -5.36 -10.16
N THR A 208 -10.23 -4.68 -9.23
CA THR A 208 -10.73 -4.36 -7.88
C THR A 208 -11.41 -2.99 -7.82
N GLY A 209 -11.83 -2.42 -8.96
CA GLY A 209 -12.46 -1.10 -9.03
C GLY A 209 -11.47 0.06 -8.84
N GLY A 210 -10.18 -0.18 -9.09
CA GLY A 210 -9.13 0.81 -8.89
C GLY A 210 -8.66 0.90 -7.45
N ASN A 211 -8.86 -0.15 -6.65
CA ASN A 211 -8.34 -0.19 -5.29
C ASN A 211 -6.82 -0.35 -5.28
N ILE A 212 -6.21 0.22 -4.24
CA ILE A 212 -4.80 0.11 -3.97
C ILE A 212 -4.53 -1.31 -3.46
N VAL A 213 -3.50 -1.91 -4.00
CA VAL A 213 -2.98 -3.23 -3.65
C VAL A 213 -1.58 -3.03 -3.08
N ILE A 214 -1.30 -3.71 -1.97
CA ILE A 214 0.04 -3.71 -1.37
C ILE A 214 0.65 -5.10 -1.51
N THR A 215 1.88 -5.16 -1.98
CA THR A 215 2.62 -6.41 -2.18
C THR A 215 3.91 -6.38 -1.39
N LYS A 216 4.10 -7.34 -0.50
CA LYS A 216 5.35 -7.51 0.24
C LYS A 216 6.37 -8.21 -0.66
N ILE A 217 7.55 -7.63 -0.75
CA ILE A 217 8.63 -8.11 -1.63
C ILE A 217 9.85 -8.42 -0.77
N ASN A 218 10.43 -9.59 -0.99
CA ASN A 218 11.72 -9.91 -0.40
C ASN A 218 12.82 -9.06 -1.06
N HIS A 219 13.36 -8.10 -0.31
CA HIS A 219 14.39 -7.18 -0.82
C HIS A 219 15.70 -7.87 -1.28
N ILE A 220 15.95 -9.12 -0.87
CA ILE A 220 17.14 -9.89 -1.28
C ILE A 220 16.87 -10.62 -2.58
N THR A 221 15.81 -11.44 -2.62
CA THR A 221 15.52 -12.36 -3.73
C THR A 221 14.59 -11.78 -4.79
N MET A 222 14.02 -10.59 -4.58
CA MET A 222 12.97 -10.00 -5.43
C MET A 222 11.76 -10.91 -5.61
N ALA A 223 11.51 -11.85 -4.70
CA ALA A 223 10.31 -12.67 -4.72
C ALA A 223 9.14 -11.93 -4.06
N VAL A 224 7.94 -12.11 -4.60
CA VAL A 224 6.70 -11.73 -3.92
C VAL A 224 6.49 -12.67 -2.73
N GLU A 225 6.35 -12.10 -1.54
CA GLU A 225 6.07 -12.86 -0.32
C GLU A 225 4.56 -13.01 -0.12
N HIS A 226 3.81 -11.92 -0.27
CA HIS A 226 2.35 -11.91 -0.15
C HIS A 226 1.76 -10.61 -0.74
N THR A 227 0.49 -10.63 -1.13
CA THR A 227 -0.24 -9.48 -1.69
C THR A 227 -1.58 -9.31 -0.98
N TRP A 228 -1.93 -8.07 -0.62
CA TRP A 228 -3.20 -7.72 0.00
C TRP A 228 -3.98 -6.74 -0.86
N ASP A 229 -5.24 -7.09 -1.13
CA ASP A 229 -6.22 -6.17 -1.70
C ASP A 229 -6.78 -5.28 -0.58
N THR A 230 -6.61 -3.97 -0.72
CA THR A 230 -7.11 -3.03 0.28
C THR A 230 -8.47 -2.46 -0.10
N SER A 231 -9.18 -1.90 0.87
CA SER A 231 -10.39 -1.10 0.64
C SER A 231 -10.08 0.36 0.23
N CYS A 232 -8.80 0.74 0.19
CA CYS A 232 -8.39 2.10 -0.15
C CYS A 232 -8.41 2.31 -1.65
N ASN A 233 -9.21 3.26 -2.15
CA ASN A 233 -9.30 3.52 -3.59
C ASN A 233 -8.18 4.45 -4.08
N SER A 234 -7.69 4.25 -5.31
CA SER A 234 -6.69 5.11 -5.96
C SER A 234 -7.24 6.48 -6.38
N LYS A 235 -8.57 6.62 -6.48
CA LYS A 235 -9.25 7.87 -6.79
C LYS A 235 -9.00 8.91 -5.73
N ASP A 236 -8.64 10.11 -6.16
CA ASP A 236 -8.28 11.25 -5.31
C ASP A 236 -7.06 11.00 -4.38
N ALA A 237 -6.40 9.84 -4.51
CA ALA A 237 -5.16 9.55 -3.82
C ALA A 237 -4.00 10.32 -4.48
N GLU A 238 -3.14 10.89 -3.65
CA GLU A 238 -1.97 11.69 -4.04
C GLU A 238 -0.66 10.95 -3.82
N ALA A 239 -0.55 10.25 -2.68
CA ALA A 239 0.59 9.43 -2.28
C ALA A 239 0.15 8.44 -1.19
N ALA A 240 0.98 7.46 -0.87
CA ALA A 240 0.79 6.61 0.30
C ALA A 240 2.14 6.24 0.92
N PHE A 241 2.12 5.71 2.14
CA PHE A 241 3.31 5.16 2.78
C PHE A 241 2.95 4.00 3.70
N MET A 242 3.91 3.11 3.94
CA MET A 242 3.81 2.05 4.93
C MET A 242 4.55 2.45 6.19
N ALA A 243 3.94 2.22 7.36
CA ALA A 243 4.63 2.25 8.64
C ALA A 243 4.04 1.15 9.50
N CYS A 244 4.89 0.33 10.10
CA CYS A 244 4.47 -0.71 11.02
C CYS A 244 3.36 -1.66 10.49
N ASN A 245 3.53 -2.15 9.26
CA ASN A 245 2.60 -3.05 8.57
C ASN A 245 1.24 -2.40 8.23
N THR A 246 1.14 -1.09 8.41
CA THR A 246 -0.07 -0.32 8.17
C THR A 246 0.16 0.63 7.00
N LEU A 247 -0.69 0.53 5.99
CA LEU A 247 -0.77 1.44 4.86
C LEU A 247 -1.51 2.71 5.30
N TYR A 248 -0.95 3.87 4.96
CA TYR A 248 -1.59 5.17 5.12
C TYR A 248 -1.71 5.84 3.76
N VAL A 249 -2.93 6.04 3.27
CA VAL A 249 -3.19 6.68 1.99
C VAL A 249 -3.56 8.13 2.18
N VAL A 250 -2.86 8.99 1.45
CA VAL A 250 -3.02 10.44 1.49
C VAL A 250 -3.86 10.88 0.31
N TYR A 251 -5.01 11.49 0.61
CA TYR A 251 -5.97 12.01 -0.35
C TYR A 251 -5.92 13.53 -0.43
N ASN A 252 -6.26 14.05 -1.59
CA ASN A 252 -6.40 15.47 -1.83
C ASN A 252 -7.53 15.72 -2.85
N PHE A 253 -7.86 16.97 -3.12
CA PHE A 253 -8.80 17.29 -4.19
C PHE A 253 -8.05 17.55 -5.51
N PRO A 254 -8.63 17.21 -6.68
CA PRO A 254 -8.04 17.53 -7.98
C PRO A 254 -7.77 19.03 -8.19
N SER A 255 -8.61 19.89 -7.62
CA SER A 255 -8.44 21.36 -7.61
C SER A 255 -7.35 21.86 -6.66
N GLY A 256 -6.70 20.96 -5.92
CA GLY A 256 -5.78 21.28 -4.85
C GLY A 256 -6.49 21.55 -3.53
N GLY A 257 -5.81 21.26 -2.43
CA GLY A 257 -6.44 21.28 -1.11
C GLY A 257 -5.46 21.02 0.01
N THR A 258 -5.98 20.62 1.16
CA THR A 258 -5.18 20.15 2.28
C THR A 258 -5.14 18.64 2.22
N SER A 259 -3.96 18.06 2.02
CA SER A 259 -3.77 16.62 1.99
C SER A 259 -4.17 15.99 3.33
N ARG A 260 -4.86 14.85 3.27
CA ARG A 260 -5.44 14.18 4.44
C ARG A 260 -5.19 12.69 4.37
N ILE A 261 -4.88 12.07 5.50
CA ILE A 261 -4.92 10.61 5.61
C ILE A 261 -6.37 10.24 5.88
N GLN A 262 -7.00 9.55 4.94
CA GLN A 262 -8.41 9.15 5.02
C GLN A 262 -8.61 7.64 4.98
N CYS A 263 -7.69 6.90 4.36
CA CYS A 263 -7.73 5.45 4.36
C CYS A 263 -6.48 4.90 5.03
N VAL A 264 -6.72 3.97 5.96
CA VAL A 264 -5.68 3.24 6.68
C VAL A 264 -6.02 1.76 6.57
N TYR A 265 -5.04 0.94 6.24
CA TYR A 265 -5.22 -0.50 6.11
C TYR A 265 -4.10 -1.22 6.85
N ASP A 266 -4.43 -2.00 7.87
CA ASP A 266 -3.47 -2.76 8.67
C ASP A 266 -3.51 -4.23 8.27
N VAL A 267 -2.40 -4.76 7.75
CA VAL A 267 -2.36 -6.14 7.21
C VAL A 267 -2.61 -7.23 8.26
N LEU A 268 -2.58 -6.89 9.55
CA LEU A 268 -2.84 -7.80 10.66
C LEU A 268 -4.23 -7.62 11.29
N ASP A 269 -5.01 -6.63 10.82
CA ASP A 269 -6.28 -6.18 11.41
C ASP A 269 -6.18 -5.88 12.91
N ALA A 270 -5.01 -5.46 13.40
CA ALA A 270 -4.81 -5.09 14.79
C ALA A 270 -5.28 -3.65 15.07
N VAL A 271 -5.41 -2.84 14.03
CA VAL A 271 -5.87 -1.46 14.15
C VAL A 271 -7.35 -1.34 13.77
N ASN A 272 -8.17 -0.82 14.69
CA ASN A 272 -9.54 -0.43 14.36
C ASN A 272 -9.52 0.84 13.49
N THR A 273 -9.69 0.66 12.17
CA THR A 273 -9.64 1.74 11.19
C THR A 273 -10.74 2.79 11.37
N TYR A 274 -11.87 2.41 11.99
CA TYR A 274 -12.98 3.33 12.31
C TYR A 274 -12.67 4.31 13.45
N GLU A 275 -11.66 4.02 14.27
CA GLU A 275 -11.23 4.88 15.38
C GLU A 275 -10.11 5.86 15.00
N ILE A 276 -9.58 5.76 13.77
CA ILE A 276 -8.50 6.64 13.33
C ILE A 276 -9.11 7.95 12.82
N PRO A 277 -8.87 9.09 13.51
CA PRO A 277 -9.37 10.37 13.03
C PRO A 277 -8.71 10.74 11.70
N VAL A 278 -9.43 11.50 10.87
CA VAL A 278 -8.85 12.07 9.65
C VAL A 278 -7.67 12.96 10.03
N MET A 279 -6.45 12.56 9.65
CA MET A 279 -5.24 13.31 9.96
C MET A 279 -4.94 14.29 8.83
N HIS A 280 -4.69 15.55 9.18
CA HIS A 280 -4.30 16.57 8.22
C HIS A 280 -2.79 16.74 8.19
N PHE A 281 -2.24 16.88 6.99
CA PHE A 281 -0.86 17.35 6.86
C PHE A 281 -0.82 18.85 7.16
N PRO A 282 0.00 19.31 8.14
CA PRO A 282 0.19 20.73 8.41
C PRO A 282 0.77 21.38 7.16
N LYS A 283 0.06 22.37 6.60
CA LYS A 283 0.19 22.76 5.19
C LYS A 283 1.16 23.93 4.94
N ARG A 284 1.88 23.86 3.81
CA ARG A 284 1.98 24.96 2.81
C ARG A 284 1.42 24.44 1.47
N GLN A 285 0.88 25.33 0.63
CA GLN A 285 0.19 25.03 -0.64
C GLN A 285 0.99 24.07 -1.56
N GLY A 286 0.28 23.26 -2.36
CA GLY A 286 0.86 22.36 -3.36
C GLY A 286 0.38 20.92 -3.22
N SER A 287 0.78 20.07 -4.16
CA SER A 287 0.62 18.62 -4.10
C SER A 287 1.93 17.92 -3.76
N HIS A 288 1.85 16.80 -3.04
CA HIS A 288 2.96 15.90 -2.81
C HIS A 288 3.18 15.02 -4.04
N SER A 289 4.40 15.00 -4.57
CA SER A 289 4.79 13.99 -5.56
C SER A 289 5.26 12.70 -4.90
N THR A 290 5.77 12.76 -3.67
CA THR A 290 6.21 11.59 -2.88
C THR A 290 6.05 11.82 -1.40
N ILE A 291 5.81 10.74 -0.67
CA ILE A 291 5.85 10.66 0.79
C ILE A 291 6.44 9.30 1.17
N HIS A 292 7.69 9.26 1.62
CA HIS A 292 8.35 8.02 2.06
C HIS A 292 8.53 8.00 3.56
N TYR A 293 8.13 6.92 4.22
CA TYR A 293 8.47 6.66 5.61
C TYR A 293 9.91 6.16 5.74
N ASN A 294 10.62 6.68 6.74
CA ASN A 294 11.93 6.19 7.13
C ASN A 294 11.83 5.51 8.49
N PRO A 295 11.86 4.16 8.58
CA PRO A 295 11.68 3.44 9.84
C PRO A 295 12.81 3.69 10.85
N LYS A 296 14.00 4.06 10.37
CA LYS A 296 15.15 4.36 11.23
C LYS A 296 15.01 5.71 11.92
N GLU A 297 14.49 6.73 11.22
CA GLU A 297 14.31 8.09 11.76
C GLU A 297 12.88 8.35 12.27
N LYS A 298 11.95 7.42 12.02
CA LYS A 298 10.51 7.50 12.31
C LYS A 298 9.88 8.81 11.83
N GLN A 299 10.20 9.17 10.59
CA GLN A 299 9.83 10.44 9.94
C GLN A 299 9.44 10.20 8.50
N LEU A 300 8.61 11.09 7.94
CA LEU A 300 8.29 11.08 6.51
C LEU A 300 9.19 12.07 5.76
N PHE A 301 9.75 11.60 4.66
CA PHE A 301 10.45 12.39 3.66
C PHE A 301 9.50 12.61 2.49
N ALA A 302 9.08 13.85 2.29
CA ALA A 302 8.11 14.20 1.27
C ALA A 302 8.69 15.21 0.27
N TRP A 303 8.24 15.12 -0.97
CA TRP A 303 8.52 16.12 -1.99
C TRP A 303 7.23 16.79 -2.41
N GLY A 304 7.16 18.11 -2.32
CA GLY A 304 6.00 18.88 -2.74
C GLY A 304 6.41 20.15 -3.47
N ASP A 305 6.02 20.26 -4.74
CA ASP A 305 6.23 21.46 -5.56
C ASP A 305 7.70 21.96 -5.59
N GLY A 306 8.63 21.01 -5.75
CA GLY A 306 10.09 21.25 -5.71
C GLY A 306 10.68 21.45 -4.32
N SER A 307 9.89 21.32 -3.26
CA SER A 307 10.32 21.46 -1.87
C SER A 307 10.57 20.08 -1.24
N GLN A 308 11.73 19.91 -0.62
CA GLN A 308 12.09 18.73 0.17
C GLN A 308 11.67 18.96 1.63
N ILE A 309 10.71 18.15 2.10
CA ILE A 309 9.98 18.35 3.35
C ILE A 309 10.18 17.16 4.26
N ILE A 310 10.45 17.39 5.55
CA ILE A 310 10.43 16.37 6.59
C ILE A 310 9.20 16.59 7.46
N TYR A 311 8.41 15.53 7.65
CA TYR A 311 7.33 15.50 8.64
C TYR A 311 7.75 14.63 9.83
N LYS A 312 7.63 15.20 11.04
CA LYS A 312 7.76 14.44 12.28
C LYS A 312 6.41 13.85 12.66
N LEU A 313 6.43 12.59 13.04
CA LEU A 313 5.22 11.83 13.37
C LEU A 313 4.97 11.82 14.87
N HIS A 314 3.70 11.71 15.22
CA HIS A 314 3.24 11.35 16.55
C HIS A 314 2.58 9.98 16.45
N THR A 315 3.06 9.03 17.25
CA THR A 315 2.62 7.63 17.20
C THR A 315 2.17 7.20 18.59
N LYS A 316 1.11 6.40 18.65
CA LYS A 316 0.64 5.72 19.87
C LYS A 316 0.82 4.22 19.71
N GLN A 317 0.70 3.48 20.82
CA GLN A 317 0.78 2.02 20.78
C GLN A 317 -0.50 1.43 20.13
N LYS A 318 -0.36 0.35 19.35
CA LYS A 318 -1.46 -0.50 18.91
C LYS A 318 -2.03 -1.19 20.15
N VAL A 319 -3.34 -1.12 20.34
CA VAL A 319 -4.06 -1.78 21.44
C VAL A 319 -4.53 -3.14 20.95
#